data_AF-A0A6S6XCT6-F1
#
_entry.id   AF-A0A6S6XCT6-F1
#
_cell.length_a   1.000
_cell.length_b   1.000
_cell.length_c   1.000
_cell.angle_alpha   90.00
_cell.angle_beta   90.00
_cell.angle_gamma   90.00
#
_symmetry.space_group_name_H-M   'P 1'
#
loop_
_entity.id
_entity.type
_entity.pdbx_description
1 polymer ?
#
loop_
_entity_poly.entity_id
_entity_poly.type
_entity_poly.pdbx_seq_one_letter_code
_entity_poly.pdbx_strand_id
1 'polypeptide(L)' 'MLNLKAEMVRHSITVPDIQKAIGCSEKTVRNKIEERTEFTLTEAFRIRELFFRDCPFEYLFKPDKKKSA' A
#
# COMPACT_ATOMS: atom_id res chain seq x y z
N MET A 1 5.61 -4.83 -3.31
CA MET A 1 5.44 -3.88 -2.19
C MET A 1 5.22 -4.69 -0.92
N LEU A 2 6.30 -5.32 -0.42
CA LEU A 2 6.23 -6.32 0.66
C LEU A 2 5.93 -5.68 2.01
N ASN A 3 6.51 -4.52 2.29
CA ASN A 3 6.36 -3.84 3.57
C ASN A 3 4.91 -3.41 3.81
N LEU A 4 4.25 -2.79 2.83
CA LEU A 4 2.83 -2.46 2.94
C LEU A 4 1.98 -3.70 3.23
N LYS A 5 2.22 -4.82 2.53
CA LYS A 5 1.49 -6.09 2.78
C LYS A 5 1.73 -6.61 4.20
N ALA A 6 2.96 -6.55 4.69
CA ALA A 6 3.29 -6.99 6.05
C ALA A 6 2.57 -6.13 7.10
N GLU A 7 2.58 -4.81 6.94
CA GLU A 7 1.89 -3.91 7.86
C GLU A 7 0.37 -4.05 7.79
N MET A 8 -0.19 -4.30 6.59
CA MET A 8 -1.61 -4.63 6.45
C MET A 8 -1.99 -5.86 7.30
N VAL A 9 -1.17 -6.92 7.30
CA VAL A 9 -1.43 -8.10 8.14
C VAL A 9 -1.26 -7.77 9.62
N ARG A 10 -0.22 -7.03 10.01
CA ARG A 10 0.06 -6.66 11.41
C ARG A 10 -1.04 -5.80 12.02
N HIS A 11 -1.58 -4.86 11.25
CA HIS A 11 -2.63 -3.93 11.67
C HIS A 11 -4.05 -4.42 11.33
N SER A 12 -4.20 -5.64 10.79
CA SER A 12 -5.49 -6.19 10.34
C SER A 12 -6.23 -5.30 9.34
N ILE A 13 -5.49 -4.63 8.45
CA ILE A 13 -6.01 -3.77 7.39
C ILE A 13 -6.24 -4.59 6.13
N THR A 14 -7.45 -4.54 5.60
CA THR A 14 -7.84 -5.31 4.42
C THR A 14 -7.82 -4.47 3.14
N VAL A 15 -7.85 -5.13 1.98
CA VAL A 15 -7.94 -4.44 0.68
C VAL A 15 -9.18 -3.51 0.60
N PRO A 16 -10.38 -3.91 1.07
CA PRO A 16 -11.52 -3.01 1.19
C PRO A 16 -11.29 -1.76 2.03
N ASP A 17 -10.47 -1.81 3.09
CA ASP A 17 -10.18 -0.63 3.91
C ASP A 17 -9.33 0.38 3.14
N ILE A 18 -8.30 -0.11 2.44
CA ILE A 18 -7.49 0.71 1.53
C ILE A 18 -8.36 1.27 0.41
N GLN A 19 -9.28 0.47 -0.15
CA GLN A 19 -10.24 0.89 -1.17
C GLN A 19 -11.08 2.09 -0.69
N LYS A 20 -11.64 1.99 0.52
CA LYS A 20 -12.43 3.08 1.13
C LYS A 20 -11.59 4.33 1.39
N ALA A 21 -10.32 4.16 1.75
CA ALA A 21 -9.43 5.29 2.03
C ALA A 21 -9.07 6.11 0.78
N ILE A 22 -8.89 5.46 -0.36
CA ILE A 22 -8.44 6.14 -1.60
C ILE A 22 -9.52 6.26 -2.69
N GLY A 23 -10.70 5.66 -2.49
CA GLY A 23 -11.86 5.84 -3.35
C GLY A 23 -11.75 5.21 -4.74
N CYS A 24 -10.99 4.12 -4.90
CA CYS A 24 -10.87 3.42 -6.19
C CYS A 24 -11.49 2.01 -6.14
N SER A 25 -11.35 1.22 -7.22
CA SER A 25 -11.86 -0.16 -7.24
C SER A 25 -10.92 -1.13 -6.52
N GLU A 26 -11.46 -2.22 -5.96
CA GLU A 26 -10.65 -3.28 -5.33
C GLU A 26 -9.57 -3.82 -6.28
N LYS A 27 -9.91 -3.95 -7.57
CA LYS A 27 -8.98 -4.35 -8.62
C LYS A 27 -7.81 -3.37 -8.75
N THR A 28 -8.09 -2.07 -8.70
CA THR A 28 -7.07 -1.02 -8.73
C THR A 28 -6.17 -1.11 -7.50
N VAL A 29 -6.73 -1.28 -6.30
CA VAL A 29 -5.95 -1.43 -5.07
C VAL A 29 -5.04 -2.65 -5.16
N ARG A 30 -5.56 -3.80 -5.58
CA ARG A 30 -4.78 -5.03 -5.75
C ARG A 30 -3.64 -4.84 -6.75
N ASN A 31 -3.92 -4.22 -7.90
CA ASN A 31 -2.89 -3.91 -8.90
C ASN A 31 -1.78 -3.02 -8.32
N LYS A 32 -2.13 -2.03 -7.49
CA LYS A 32 -1.13 -1.16 -6.84
C LYS A 32 -0.30 -1.89 -5.79
N ILE A 33 -0.94 -2.71 -4.95
CA ILE A 33 -0.27 -3.53 -3.94
C ILE A 33 0.64 -4.61 -4.57
N GLU A 34 0.25 -5.13 -5.73
CA GLU A 34 1.04 -6.05 -6.56
C GLU A 34 2.09 -5.34 -7.44
N GLU A 35 2.23 -4.01 -7.34
CA GLU A 35 3.18 -3.20 -8.16
C GLU A 35 2.97 -3.32 -9.67
N ARG A 36 1.75 -3.67 -10.11
CA ARG A 36 1.36 -3.57 -11.52
C ARG A 36 1.12 -2.12 -11.95
N THR A 37 0.74 -1.28 -10.99
CA THR A 37 0.50 0.15 -11.14
C THR A 37 1.02 0.88 -9.92
N GLU A 38 1.36 2.17 -10.03
CA GLU A 38 1.91 2.93 -8.91
C GLU A 38 0.81 3.57 -8.04
N PHE A 39 1.12 3.78 -6.75
CA PHE A 39 0.35 4.72 -5.92
C PHE A 39 0.78 6.14 -6.28
N THR A 40 -0.20 7.02 -6.46
CA THR A 40 0.06 8.46 -6.46
C THR A 40 0.48 8.89 -5.06
N LEU A 41 1.23 10.00 -4.96
CA LEU A 41 1.67 10.53 -3.67
C LEU A 41 0.48 10.78 -2.73
N THR A 42 -0.60 11.37 -3.23
CA THR A 42 -1.80 11.66 -2.44
C THR A 42 -2.44 10.40 -1.84
N GLU A 43 -2.55 9.33 -2.63
CA GLU A 43 -3.09 8.05 -2.14
C GLU A 43 -2.18 7.43 -1.07
N ALA A 44 -0.87 7.43 -1.32
CA ALA A 44 0.11 6.87 -0.41
C ALA A 44 0.14 7.63 0.93
N PHE A 45 0.08 8.97 0.89
CA PHE A 45 -0.04 9.81 2.09
C PHE A 45 -1.32 9.48 2.86
N ARG A 46 -2.46 9.38 2.17
CA ARG A 46 -3.76 9.06 2.79
C ARG A 46 -3.73 7.72 3.51
N ILE A 47 -3.17 6.69 2.87
CA ILE A 47 -3.03 5.34 3.45
C ILE A 47 -2.16 5.39 4.71
N ARG A 48 -1.01 6.08 4.65
CA ARG A 48 -0.11 6.21 5.79
C ARG A 48 -0.78 6.92 6.96
N GLU A 49 -1.42 8.06 6.73
CA GLU A 49 -2.04 8.85 7.80
C GLU A 49 -3.20 8.15 8.50
N LEU A 50 -3.95 7.31 7.77
CA LEU A 50 -5.12 6.59 8.27
C LEU A 50 -4.75 5.29 8.98
N PHE A 51 -3.75 4.55 8.47
CA PHE A 51 -3.52 3.17 8.92
C PHE A 51 -2.12 2.92 9.48
N PHE A 52 -1.11 3.68 9.05
CA PHE A 52 0.31 3.36 9.31
C PHE A 52 1.09 4.61 9.73
N ARG A 53 0.53 5.40 10.66
CA ARG A 53 1.09 6.69 11.08
C ARG A 53 2.49 6.56 11.67
N ASP A 54 2.77 5.43 12.33
CA ASP A 54 4.04 5.12 12.97
C ASP A 54 5.10 4.57 12.01
N CYS A 55 4.72 4.26 10.77
CA CYS A 55 5.64 3.72 9.77
C CYS A 55 6.18 4.83 8.86
N PRO A 56 7.50 4.84 8.56
CA PRO A 56 8.08 5.75 7.58
C PRO A 56 7.51 5.51 6.18
N PHE A 57 7.30 6.58 5.42
CA PHE A 57 6.78 6.50 4.05
C PHE A 57 7.71 5.67 3.15
N GLU A 58 9.02 5.92 3.23
CA GLU A 58 10.06 5.20 2.46
C GLU A 58 10.10 3.71 2.79
N TYR A 59 9.69 3.32 4.00
CA TYR A 59 9.57 1.93 4.38
C TYR A 59 8.32 1.28 3.77
N LEU A 60 7.14 1.87 3.97
CA LEU A 60 5.86 1.31 3.51
C LEU A 60 5.82 1.08 2.00
N PHE A 61 6.27 2.08 1.24
CA PHE A 61 6.17 2.11 -0.22
C PHE A 61 7.47 1.72 -0.92
N LYS A 62 8.38 1.03 -0.21
CA LYS A 62 9.61 0.52 -0.81
C LYS A 62 9.27 -0.49 -1.92
N PRO A 63 9.77 -0.29 -3.16
CA PRO A 63 9.60 -1.26 -4.22
C PRO A 63 10.18 -2.62 -3.81
N ASP A 64 9.49 -3.70 -4.19
CA ASP A 64 10.06 -5.04 -4.10
C ASP A 64 11.31 -5.09 -4.99
N LYS A 65 12.42 -5.59 -4.45
CA LYS A 65 13.60 -5.81 -5.28
C LYS A 65 13.22 -6.89 -6.29
N LYS A 66 12.97 -6.50 -7.54
CA LYS A 66 12.96 -7.48 -8.64
C LYS A 66 14.24 -8.29 -8.54
N LYS A 67 14.13 -9.60 -8.30
CA LYS A 67 15.24 -10.50 -8.56
C LYS A 67 15.56 -10.35 -10.04
N SER A 68 16.61 -9.59 -10.34
CA SER A 68 17.34 -9.72 -11.58
C SER A 68 17.87 -11.15 -11.58
N ALA A 69 17.27 -12.00 -12.40
CA ALA A 69 17.73 -13.33 -12.74
C ALA A 69 18.01 -13.34 -14.24
#